data_AF-A0A7W0MKZ7-F1
#
_entry.id   AF-A0A7W0MKZ7-F1
#
_cell.length_a   1.000
_cell.length_b   1.000
_cell.length_c   1.000
_cell.angle_alpha   90.00
_cell.angle_beta   90.00
_cell.angle_gamma   90.00
#
_symmetry.space_group_name_H-M   'P 1'
#
loop_
_entity.id
_entity.type
_entity.pdbx_description
1 polymer ?
#
loop_
_entity_poly.entity_id
_entity_poly.type
_entity_poly.pdbx_seq_one_letter_code
_entity_poly.pdbx_strand_id
1 'polypeptide(L)'
;TDDSSDRDDDNDGTPDADDRDDDNDLDEDKGDKDDDNDGVEDDDEEAGDTDDDGVSDNEDGDDDNDGAPDDTDSDDDNDGTPDDLDLDDDDDDGDGVTDSEDRDDDNDGIGDTNDRDDDNDGTPDASDRDDDNDGQSDVDDKDDDNDGVDDSKDNDDCQDADNDGINDGTDGDDDNDGVLDYDDNDDDNDGVRDTRDADDDNDGVSDSSDNDDDNDGIDDASDFDNQCDDD
;
A
#
# COMPACT_ATOMS: atom_id res chain seq x y z
N THR A 1 -16.88 13.79 7.25
CA THR A 1 -18.15 13.08 7.54
C THR A 1 -18.91 12.97 6.25
N ASP A 2 -18.27 12.30 5.30
CA ASP A 2 -19.02 11.60 4.29
C ASP A 2 -19.58 10.37 5.00
N ASP A 3 -20.89 10.27 5.04
CA ASP A 3 -21.59 9.15 5.64
C ASP A 3 -22.11 8.42 4.41
N SER A 4 -21.47 7.32 4.03
CA SER A 4 -21.76 6.46 2.88
C SER A 4 -23.21 5.92 2.84
N SER A 5 -24.09 6.47 3.68
CA SER A 5 -25.53 6.23 3.73
C SER A 5 -26.39 7.26 2.97
N ASP A 6 -25.78 8.15 2.18
CA ASP A 6 -26.47 9.20 1.40
C ASP A 6 -26.18 9.14 -0.12
N ARG A 7 -25.50 8.09 -0.63
CA ARG A 7 -25.45 7.78 -2.08
C ARG A 7 -26.85 7.29 -2.54
N ASP A 8 -27.27 7.68 -3.75
CA ASP A 8 -28.63 7.56 -4.34
C ASP A 8 -28.46 7.71 -5.87
N ASP A 9 -27.89 6.68 -6.50
CA ASP A 9 -27.29 6.75 -7.83
C ASP A 9 -28.33 7.01 -8.93
N ASP A 10 -29.45 6.29 -8.90
CA ASP A 10 -30.58 6.53 -9.78
C ASP A 10 -31.42 7.80 -9.45
N ASN A 11 -31.12 8.44 -8.31
CA ASN A 11 -31.84 9.59 -7.76
C ASN A 11 -33.36 9.36 -7.58
N ASP A 12 -33.80 8.15 -7.27
CA ASP A 12 -35.19 7.82 -6.99
C ASP A 12 -35.63 8.24 -5.57
N GLY A 13 -34.65 8.55 -4.72
CA GLY A 13 -34.82 9.01 -3.35
C GLY A 13 -34.81 7.90 -2.31
N THR A 14 -34.26 6.74 -2.67
CA THR A 14 -33.94 5.63 -1.80
C THR A 14 -32.41 5.51 -1.79
N PRO A 15 -31.74 5.64 -0.63
CA PRO A 15 -30.28 5.48 -0.62
C PRO A 15 -29.90 4.06 -1.02
N ASP A 16 -28.79 3.91 -1.74
CA ASP A 16 -28.31 2.64 -2.33
C ASP A 16 -28.27 1.51 -1.28
N ALA A 17 -27.74 1.79 -0.09
CA ALA A 17 -27.71 0.83 1.03
C ALA A 17 -29.09 0.28 1.48
N ASP A 18 -30.20 0.95 1.11
CA ASP A 18 -31.59 0.58 1.36
C ASP A 18 -32.39 0.29 0.07
N ASP A 19 -31.81 0.48 -1.11
CA ASP A 19 -32.38 0.14 -2.42
C ASP A 19 -31.98 -1.30 -2.83
N ARG A 20 -32.48 -1.77 -3.97
CA ARG A 20 -32.27 -3.13 -4.48
C ARG A 20 -32.03 -3.15 -5.99
N ASP A 21 -31.90 -1.97 -6.57
CA ASP A 21 -31.83 -1.69 -8.00
C ASP A 21 -31.28 -0.25 -8.07
N ASP A 22 -30.04 -0.08 -7.63
CA ASP A 22 -29.40 1.21 -7.31
C ASP A 22 -29.29 2.15 -8.53
N ASP A 23 -29.32 1.57 -9.73
CA ASP A 23 -29.30 2.26 -11.03
C ASP A 23 -30.67 2.23 -11.80
N ASN A 24 -31.65 1.49 -11.28
CA ASN A 24 -32.99 1.27 -11.85
C ASN A 24 -33.01 0.61 -13.25
N ASP A 25 -32.02 -0.23 -13.58
CA ASP A 25 -31.90 -0.88 -14.89
C ASP A 25 -32.75 -2.16 -15.08
N LEU A 26 -33.33 -2.65 -13.96
CA LEU A 26 -34.18 -3.83 -13.82
C LEU A 26 -33.45 -5.18 -13.59
N ASP A 27 -32.15 -5.21 -13.34
CA ASP A 27 -31.53 -6.24 -12.49
C ASP A 27 -31.69 -5.84 -11.00
N GLU A 28 -31.32 -6.73 -10.07
CA GLU A 28 -31.28 -6.35 -8.65
C GLU A 28 -29.80 -6.43 -8.26
N ASP A 29 -29.21 -5.44 -7.55
CA ASP A 29 -27.77 -5.36 -7.18
C ASP A 29 -27.23 -6.65 -6.57
N LYS A 30 -28.13 -7.46 -6.01
CA LYS A 30 -27.82 -8.87 -5.72
C LYS A 30 -27.61 -9.71 -6.99
N GLY A 31 -26.44 -9.57 -7.60
CA GLY A 31 -26.00 -10.28 -8.78
C GLY A 31 -26.26 -9.52 -10.09
N ASP A 32 -26.50 -8.21 -9.98
CA ASP A 32 -26.01 -7.30 -11.01
C ASP A 32 -24.48 -7.38 -11.06
N LYS A 33 -23.91 -6.84 -12.13
CA LYS A 33 -22.47 -6.87 -12.37
C LYS A 33 -22.03 -5.53 -12.93
N ASP A 34 -22.71 -4.45 -12.56
CA ASP A 34 -22.59 -3.05 -13.02
C ASP A 34 -23.63 -2.28 -12.18
N ASP A 35 -23.45 -2.29 -10.85
CA ASP A 35 -24.41 -1.83 -9.83
C ASP A 35 -24.76 -0.34 -10.01
N ASP A 36 -23.90 0.46 -10.66
CA ASP A 36 -24.08 1.90 -10.87
C ASP A 36 -24.38 2.31 -12.35
N ASN A 37 -24.31 1.38 -13.30
CA ASN A 37 -24.52 1.56 -14.75
C ASN A 37 -23.60 2.58 -15.42
N ASP A 38 -22.39 2.78 -14.91
CA ASP A 38 -21.41 3.61 -15.55
C ASP A 38 -20.83 2.95 -16.83
N GLY A 39 -20.93 1.63 -16.91
CA GLY A 39 -20.51 0.80 -18.04
C GLY A 39 -19.28 -0.08 -17.78
N VAL A 40 -18.74 -0.08 -16.56
CA VAL A 40 -17.74 -1.01 -16.01
C VAL A 40 -18.47 -2.14 -15.27
N GLU A 41 -17.96 -3.38 -15.30
CA GLU A 41 -18.61 -4.44 -14.51
C GLU A 41 -18.09 -4.37 -13.05
N ASP A 42 -18.88 -4.65 -12.01
CA ASP A 42 -18.40 -4.61 -10.59
C ASP A 42 -17.14 -5.47 -10.35
N ASP A 43 -17.00 -6.59 -11.06
CA ASP A 43 -15.81 -7.47 -10.98
C ASP A 43 -14.57 -6.80 -11.62
N ASP A 44 -14.76 -5.78 -12.45
CA ASP A 44 -13.74 -4.94 -13.11
C ASP A 44 -13.54 -3.60 -12.33
N GLU A 45 -14.48 -3.16 -11.49
CA GLU A 45 -14.30 -2.04 -10.54
C GLU A 45 -13.32 -2.37 -9.41
N GLU A 46 -13.18 -3.66 -9.05
CA GLU A 46 -12.15 -4.16 -8.13
C GLU A 46 -10.73 -4.10 -8.75
N ALA A 47 -10.55 -3.66 -10.01
CA ALA A 47 -9.28 -3.77 -10.73
C ALA A 47 -8.67 -2.42 -11.21
N GLY A 48 -9.15 -1.28 -10.70
CA GLY A 48 -8.71 0.07 -11.12
C GLY A 48 -9.15 0.45 -12.54
N ASP A 49 -9.71 1.66 -12.70
CA ASP A 49 -9.98 2.31 -14.01
C ASP A 49 -9.76 3.83 -13.80
N THR A 50 -8.49 4.23 -13.80
CA THR A 50 -8.01 5.54 -13.33
C THR A 50 -8.57 6.71 -14.17
N ASP A 51 -8.85 6.51 -15.46
CA ASP A 51 -9.38 7.54 -16.36
C ASP A 51 -10.89 7.43 -16.70
N ASP A 52 -11.58 6.44 -16.13
CA ASP A 52 -12.98 6.08 -16.40
C ASP A 52 -13.28 5.87 -17.91
N ASP A 53 -12.36 5.32 -18.71
CA ASP A 53 -12.60 5.05 -20.14
C ASP A 53 -13.27 3.70 -20.44
N GLY A 54 -13.39 2.85 -19.41
CA GLY A 54 -14.03 1.53 -19.45
C GLY A 54 -13.07 0.44 -19.90
N VAL A 55 -11.78 0.63 -19.65
CA VAL A 55 -10.71 -0.37 -19.73
C VAL A 55 -10.01 -0.33 -18.38
N SER A 56 -9.94 -1.47 -17.69
CA SER A 56 -9.23 -1.54 -16.42
C SER A 56 -7.75 -1.23 -16.61
N ASP A 57 -7.10 -0.64 -15.63
CA ASP A 57 -5.69 -0.18 -15.68
C ASP A 57 -4.76 -1.35 -16.08
N ASN A 58 -5.01 -2.55 -15.55
CA ASN A 58 -4.27 -3.77 -15.93
C ASN A 58 -4.40 -4.22 -17.41
N GLU A 59 -5.41 -3.75 -18.15
CA GLU A 59 -5.63 -3.98 -19.59
C GLU A 59 -5.45 -2.72 -20.44
N ASP A 60 -5.33 -1.54 -19.82
CA ASP A 60 -4.97 -0.29 -20.47
C ASP A 60 -3.43 -0.17 -20.60
N GLY A 61 -2.97 0.88 -21.24
CA GLY A 61 -1.55 1.20 -21.30
C GLY A 61 -1.32 2.69 -21.49
N ASP A 62 -2.23 3.48 -20.93
CA ASP A 62 -2.30 4.94 -20.83
C ASP A 62 -3.36 5.23 -19.73
N ASP A 63 -3.12 4.74 -18.51
CA ASP A 63 -4.10 4.56 -17.41
C ASP A 63 -4.76 5.88 -16.96
N ASP A 64 -4.08 7.01 -17.17
CA ASP A 64 -4.58 8.37 -16.89
C ASP A 64 -5.05 9.13 -18.17
N ASN A 65 -4.80 8.54 -19.34
CA ASN A 65 -5.09 9.01 -20.69
C ASN A 65 -4.57 10.45 -20.98
N ASP A 66 -3.43 10.80 -20.39
CA ASP A 66 -2.59 11.96 -20.71
C ASP A 66 -2.09 11.92 -22.16
N GLY A 67 -1.88 10.70 -22.68
CA GLY A 67 -1.27 10.43 -23.97
C GLY A 67 0.21 10.06 -23.91
N ALA A 68 0.75 9.82 -22.73
CA ALA A 68 1.99 9.10 -22.44
C ALA A 68 1.62 7.67 -22.00
N PRO A 69 2.18 6.63 -22.64
CA PRO A 69 1.96 5.27 -22.15
C PRO A 69 2.66 5.08 -20.79
N ASP A 70 2.02 4.38 -19.85
CA ASP A 70 2.50 4.14 -18.46
C ASP A 70 3.94 3.62 -18.44
N ASP A 71 4.34 2.77 -19.39
CA ASP A 71 5.74 2.31 -19.52
C ASP A 71 6.80 3.42 -19.73
N THR A 72 6.34 4.65 -19.94
CA THR A 72 7.15 5.86 -20.15
C THR A 72 6.53 7.13 -19.56
N ASP A 73 5.47 7.02 -18.78
CA ASP A 73 4.89 8.18 -18.12
C ASP A 73 5.76 8.62 -16.94
N SER A 74 5.47 9.80 -16.42
CA SER A 74 6.28 10.51 -15.43
C SER A 74 5.43 11.45 -14.57
N ASP A 75 4.11 11.23 -14.54
CA ASP A 75 3.04 12.03 -13.91
C ASP A 75 1.79 11.13 -13.89
N ASP A 76 1.88 9.97 -13.24
CA ASP A 76 1.00 8.80 -13.44
C ASP A 76 -0.45 9.06 -13.01
N ASP A 77 -0.69 9.98 -12.06
CA ASP A 77 -2.03 10.41 -11.64
C ASP A 77 -2.53 11.72 -12.33
N ASN A 78 -1.68 12.33 -13.16
CA ASN A 78 -1.91 13.60 -13.88
C ASN A 78 -2.25 14.80 -12.98
N ASP A 79 -1.80 14.81 -11.73
CA ASP A 79 -1.86 15.93 -10.80
C ASP A 79 -1.12 17.17 -11.36
N GLY A 80 -0.09 16.93 -12.17
CA GLY A 80 0.82 17.92 -12.70
C GLY A 80 2.10 18.08 -11.89
N THR A 81 2.36 17.15 -10.97
CA THR A 81 3.60 16.94 -10.25
C THR A 81 4.22 15.65 -10.80
N PRO A 82 5.46 15.67 -11.30
CA PRO A 82 6.06 14.45 -11.84
C PRO A 82 6.38 13.47 -10.72
N ASP A 83 6.16 12.15 -10.87
CA ASP A 83 6.34 11.11 -9.84
C ASP A 83 7.69 11.24 -9.09
N ASP A 84 8.79 11.48 -9.83
CA ASP A 84 10.14 11.81 -9.28
C ASP A 84 10.16 12.96 -8.22
N LEU A 85 9.08 13.73 -8.11
CA LEU A 85 8.85 14.92 -7.28
C LEU A 85 7.45 14.93 -6.66
N ASP A 86 6.63 13.93 -6.98
CA ASP A 86 5.34 13.74 -6.36
C ASP A 86 5.57 13.13 -5.00
N LEU A 87 4.78 13.58 -4.04
CA LEU A 87 4.77 13.07 -2.68
C LEU A 87 3.37 12.59 -2.32
N ASP A 88 2.44 12.69 -3.28
CA ASP A 88 1.06 12.30 -3.18
C ASP A 88 0.92 10.79 -3.55
N ASP A 89 1.96 10.21 -4.19
CA ASP A 89 2.21 8.75 -4.28
C ASP A 89 2.71 8.17 -2.94
N ASP A 90 3.25 9.01 -2.04
CA ASP A 90 3.64 8.67 -0.66
C ASP A 90 2.66 9.33 0.36
N ASP A 91 1.34 9.42 0.08
CA ASP A 91 0.29 10.00 0.97
C ASP A 91 -0.98 9.15 0.84
N ASP A 92 -0.91 7.89 1.26
CA ASP A 92 -1.93 6.83 1.08
C ASP A 92 -3.36 7.26 1.45
N ASP A 93 -3.52 8.03 2.53
CA ASP A 93 -4.81 8.53 2.99
C ASP A 93 -5.23 9.90 2.41
N GLY A 94 -4.33 10.55 1.67
CA GLY A 94 -4.50 11.87 1.07
C GLY A 94 -4.79 13.00 2.08
N ASP A 95 -4.30 12.89 3.32
CA ASP A 95 -4.46 13.92 4.35
C ASP A 95 -3.49 15.12 4.17
N GLY A 96 -2.47 14.93 3.33
CA GLY A 96 -1.47 15.92 2.97
C GLY A 96 -0.26 15.92 3.91
N VAL A 97 0.00 14.76 4.52
CA VAL A 97 1.20 14.42 5.29
C VAL A 97 1.72 13.16 4.63
N THR A 98 2.95 13.20 4.14
CA THR A 98 3.53 12.02 3.51
C THR A 98 3.61 10.87 4.49
N ASP A 99 3.53 9.62 4.04
CA ASP A 99 3.54 8.40 4.86
C ASP A 99 4.80 8.38 5.76
N SER A 100 5.96 8.75 5.19
CA SER A 100 7.21 8.98 5.96
C SER A 100 7.13 10.00 7.12
N GLU A 101 6.17 10.93 7.10
CA GLU A 101 5.89 11.91 8.18
C GLU A 101 4.58 11.63 8.95
N ASP A 102 3.75 10.68 8.52
CA ASP A 102 2.51 10.27 9.19
C ASP A 102 2.79 9.18 10.25
N ARG A 103 1.73 8.69 10.90
CA ARG A 103 1.76 7.65 11.93
C ARG A 103 0.53 6.72 11.81
N ASP A 104 -0.21 6.87 10.73
CA ASP A 104 -1.53 6.29 10.46
C ASP A 104 -1.79 6.53 8.96
N ASP A 105 -0.96 5.92 8.12
CA ASP A 105 -0.81 6.19 6.67
C ASP A 105 -2.13 5.93 5.91
N ASP A 106 -2.97 5.04 6.44
CA ASP A 106 -4.31 4.70 5.93
C ASP A 106 -5.48 5.41 6.67
N ASN A 107 -5.16 6.16 7.73
CA ASN A 107 -6.08 6.83 8.65
C ASN A 107 -7.22 5.94 9.21
N ASP A 108 -7.00 4.63 9.36
CA ASP A 108 -7.97 3.67 9.94
C ASP A 108 -8.15 3.90 11.46
N GLY A 109 -7.13 4.49 12.09
CA GLY A 109 -7.07 4.81 13.51
C GLY A 109 -6.29 3.80 14.37
N ILE A 110 -5.53 2.90 13.76
CA ILE A 110 -4.58 1.98 14.40
C ILE A 110 -3.17 2.54 14.33
N GLY A 111 -2.64 3.00 13.23
CA GLY A 111 -1.30 3.57 13.17
C GLY A 111 -0.22 2.53 13.02
N ASP A 112 0.67 2.82 12.09
CA ASP A 112 1.41 1.89 11.21
C ASP A 112 2.17 0.86 12.03
N THR A 113 2.87 1.30 13.09
CA THR A 113 3.64 0.38 13.97
C THR A 113 2.80 -0.69 14.69
N ASN A 114 1.47 -0.63 14.63
CA ASN A 114 0.59 -1.64 15.21
C ASN A 114 -0.47 -2.13 14.22
N ASP A 115 -0.45 -1.61 13.00
CA ASP A 115 -1.33 -2.05 11.95
C ASP A 115 -0.86 -3.39 11.40
N ARG A 116 -1.82 -4.12 10.83
CA ARG A 116 -1.63 -5.49 10.34
C ARG A 116 -2.54 -5.78 9.15
N ASP A 117 -3.03 -4.73 8.51
CA ASP A 117 -4.08 -4.69 7.49
C ASP A 117 -3.94 -3.32 6.80
N ASP A 118 -2.73 -3.00 6.33
CA ASP A 118 -2.29 -1.64 5.99
C ASP A 118 -3.14 -1.03 4.84
N ASP A 119 -3.59 -1.88 3.92
CA ASP A 119 -4.49 -1.55 2.81
C ASP A 119 -6.00 -1.54 3.20
N ASN A 120 -6.33 -1.95 4.42
CA ASN A 120 -7.67 -2.15 4.96
C ASN A 120 -8.62 -3.05 4.14
N ASP A 121 -8.11 -4.02 3.36
CA ASP A 121 -8.95 -4.94 2.58
C ASP A 121 -9.65 -6.01 3.47
N GLY A 122 -9.14 -6.21 4.69
CA GLY A 122 -9.59 -7.17 5.70
C GLY A 122 -8.87 -8.53 5.68
N THR A 123 -7.79 -8.63 4.92
CA THR A 123 -6.80 -9.69 4.80
C THR A 123 -5.50 -9.20 5.46
N PRO A 124 -5.11 -9.78 6.59
CA PRO A 124 -3.90 -9.29 7.25
C PRO A 124 -2.65 -9.47 6.39
N ASP A 125 -1.76 -8.48 6.32
CA ASP A 125 -0.58 -8.39 5.42
C ASP A 125 0.24 -9.68 5.45
N ALA A 126 0.51 -10.25 6.64
CA ALA A 126 1.20 -11.54 6.79
C ALA A 126 0.54 -12.74 6.08
N SER A 127 -0.66 -12.57 5.54
CA SER A 127 -1.41 -13.53 4.76
C SER A 127 -1.97 -13.00 3.45
N ASP A 128 -1.77 -11.70 3.19
CA ASP A 128 -2.09 -11.08 1.93
C ASP A 128 -1.08 -11.52 0.86
N ARG A 129 -1.49 -11.34 -0.40
CA ARG A 129 -0.65 -11.52 -1.57
C ARG A 129 -1.03 -10.52 -2.67
N ASP A 130 -1.57 -9.39 -2.28
CA ASP A 130 -2.06 -8.33 -3.16
C ASP A 130 -2.05 -7.03 -2.35
N ASP A 131 -0.88 -6.65 -1.87
CA ASP A 131 -0.70 -5.66 -0.79
C ASP A 131 -1.21 -4.24 -1.16
N ASP A 132 -1.26 -3.92 -2.46
CA ASP A 132 -1.82 -2.68 -3.02
C ASP A 132 -3.28 -2.83 -3.52
N ASN A 133 -3.83 -4.04 -3.49
CA ASN A 133 -5.12 -4.41 -4.09
C ASN A 133 -5.31 -4.01 -5.57
N ASP A 134 -4.26 -3.97 -6.40
CA ASP A 134 -4.37 -3.68 -7.84
C ASP A 134 -4.96 -4.87 -8.65
N GLY A 135 -5.16 -6.01 -8.00
CA GLY A 135 -5.74 -7.23 -8.56
C GLY A 135 -4.72 -8.12 -9.29
N GLN A 136 -3.44 -7.81 -9.22
CA GLN A 136 -2.36 -8.71 -9.54
C GLN A 136 -2.03 -9.55 -8.32
N SER A 137 -0.78 -9.66 -7.95
CA SER A 137 -0.36 -10.33 -6.72
C SER A 137 1.11 -10.04 -6.63
N ASP A 138 1.63 -9.68 -5.47
CA ASP A 138 3.01 -9.22 -5.26
C ASP A 138 4.03 -10.09 -6.01
N VAL A 139 3.86 -11.42 -5.96
CA VAL A 139 4.77 -12.36 -6.65
C VAL A 139 4.85 -12.26 -8.19
N ASP A 140 3.82 -11.69 -8.82
CA ASP A 140 3.68 -11.47 -10.25
C ASP A 140 3.58 -9.97 -10.59
N ASP A 141 3.41 -9.09 -9.59
CA ASP A 141 3.57 -7.64 -9.70
C ASP A 141 5.02 -7.26 -9.99
N LYS A 142 5.22 -6.05 -10.48
CA LYS A 142 6.53 -5.41 -10.50
C LYS A 142 6.45 -4.03 -9.85
N ASP A 143 5.43 -3.72 -9.07
CA ASP A 143 5.31 -2.55 -8.19
C ASP A 143 4.29 -2.90 -7.10
N ASP A 144 4.65 -3.76 -6.15
CA ASP A 144 3.68 -4.44 -5.27
C ASP A 144 3.10 -3.61 -4.11
N ASP A 145 3.63 -2.42 -3.89
CA ASP A 145 3.10 -1.37 -3.01
C ASP A 145 2.62 -0.13 -3.80
N ASN A 146 2.75 -0.16 -5.13
CA ASN A 146 2.31 0.87 -6.07
C ASN A 146 2.85 2.28 -5.75
N ASP A 147 4.08 2.37 -5.23
CA ASP A 147 4.80 3.63 -4.94
C ASP A 147 5.41 4.29 -6.22
N GLY A 148 5.26 3.63 -7.37
CA GLY A 148 5.74 4.09 -8.67
C GLY A 148 7.20 3.70 -9.00
N VAL A 149 7.87 2.85 -8.22
CA VAL A 149 9.32 2.60 -8.35
C VAL A 149 9.74 1.20 -8.86
N ASP A 150 8.88 0.21 -9.00
CA ASP A 150 9.13 -1.15 -9.49
C ASP A 150 10.17 -1.96 -8.71
N ASP A 151 9.74 -3.02 -8.00
CA ASP A 151 10.49 -3.89 -7.06
C ASP A 151 11.77 -4.52 -7.62
N SER A 152 12.00 -4.47 -8.93
CA SER A 152 13.34 -4.76 -9.49
C SER A 152 14.39 -3.67 -9.28
N LYS A 153 13.94 -2.47 -8.96
CA LYS A 153 14.66 -1.25 -8.64
C LYS A 153 14.24 -0.73 -7.27
N ASP A 154 13.12 -1.22 -6.76
CA ASP A 154 12.72 -0.92 -5.43
C ASP A 154 13.56 -1.57 -4.37
N ASN A 155 13.71 -0.82 -3.30
CA ASN A 155 14.46 -1.25 -2.13
C ASN A 155 13.83 -0.73 -0.82
N ASP A 156 12.63 -0.16 -0.87
CA ASP A 156 11.63 -0.05 0.21
C ASP A 156 11.42 -1.36 1.00
N ASP A 157 11.37 -2.51 0.33
CA ASP A 157 10.89 -3.76 0.90
C ASP A 157 11.77 -4.34 2.04
N CYS A 158 12.98 -3.77 2.25
CA CYS A 158 13.93 -4.11 3.33
C CYS A 158 15.27 -3.36 3.28
N GLN A 159 15.32 -2.19 2.66
CA GLN A 159 16.59 -1.55 2.33
C GLN A 159 16.56 -0.04 2.49
N ASP A 160 15.48 0.55 2.99
CA ASP A 160 15.29 1.96 3.35
C ASP A 160 14.37 2.01 4.59
N ALA A 161 14.81 1.48 5.73
CA ALA A 161 13.95 1.16 6.89
C ALA A 161 13.22 2.37 7.50
N ASP A 162 13.63 3.59 7.15
CA ASP A 162 12.98 4.84 7.55
C ASP A 162 12.32 5.62 6.41
N ASN A 163 12.24 5.01 5.23
CA ASN A 163 11.64 5.52 4.00
C ASN A 163 12.12 6.95 3.68
N ASP A 164 13.41 7.27 3.91
CA ASP A 164 13.97 8.61 3.65
C ASP A 164 14.52 8.82 2.22
N GLY A 165 14.38 7.77 1.39
CA GLY A 165 14.85 7.70 0.01
C GLY A 165 16.36 7.43 -0.08
N ILE A 166 17.00 7.01 1.02
CA ILE A 166 18.39 6.59 1.10
C ILE A 166 18.45 5.18 1.64
N ASN A 167 18.71 4.27 0.71
CA ASN A 167 19.02 2.89 1.05
C ASN A 167 19.99 2.69 2.24
N ASP A 168 19.62 1.92 3.27
CA ASP A 168 20.34 1.55 4.51
C ASP A 168 21.78 1.08 4.25
N GLY A 169 21.99 0.33 3.17
CA GLY A 169 23.33 -0.08 2.74
C GLY A 169 24.28 1.10 2.44
N THR A 170 23.73 2.31 2.30
CA THR A 170 24.40 3.59 2.09
C THR A 170 23.98 4.71 3.01
N ASP A 171 22.87 4.58 3.70
CA ASP A 171 22.51 5.44 4.80
C ASP A 171 23.41 5.12 6.01
N GLY A 172 23.23 5.87 7.08
CA GLY A 172 23.94 5.56 8.30
C GLY A 172 23.30 6.23 9.48
N ASP A 173 21.99 6.35 9.42
CA ASP A 173 21.03 6.62 10.48
C ASP A 173 19.71 5.90 10.09
N ASP A 174 19.77 4.57 9.84
CA ASP A 174 18.77 3.76 9.11
C ASP A 174 17.33 3.79 9.72
N ASP A 175 17.18 4.28 10.95
CA ASP A 175 15.90 4.44 11.67
C ASP A 175 15.49 5.91 11.91
N ASN A 176 16.28 6.84 11.35
CA ASN A 176 16.24 8.29 11.49
C ASN A 176 16.04 8.84 12.94
N ASP A 177 16.47 8.11 13.98
CA ASP A 177 16.32 8.53 15.39
C ASP A 177 17.32 9.65 15.78
N GLY A 178 18.36 9.84 14.96
CA GLY A 178 19.46 10.77 15.14
C GLY A 178 20.72 10.18 15.80
N VAL A 179 20.84 8.85 15.87
CA VAL A 179 21.95 8.06 16.37
C VAL A 179 22.42 7.08 15.29
N LEU A 180 23.21 7.59 14.33
CA LEU A 180 24.05 6.78 13.43
C LEU A 180 24.29 5.31 13.85
N ASP A 181 23.87 4.34 13.02
CA ASP A 181 23.78 2.89 13.28
C ASP A 181 25.05 2.31 13.90
N TYR A 182 26.25 2.77 13.51
CA TYR A 182 27.49 2.30 14.15
C TYR A 182 27.61 2.63 15.66
N ASP A 183 26.85 3.59 16.16
CA ASP A 183 26.71 4.02 17.55
C ASP A 183 25.32 3.68 18.13
N ASP A 184 24.38 3.15 17.33
CA ASP A 184 23.07 2.69 17.79
C ASP A 184 23.11 1.28 18.43
N ASN A 185 22.01 0.94 19.07
CA ASN A 185 21.80 -0.15 20.01
C ASN A 185 20.30 -0.32 20.33
N ASP A 186 19.40 0.21 19.51
CA ASP A 186 17.94 0.20 19.69
C ASP A 186 17.27 0.40 18.32
N ASP A 187 17.62 -0.46 17.36
CA ASP A 187 17.52 -0.18 15.91
C ASP A 187 16.06 -0.14 15.41
N ASP A 188 15.14 -0.83 16.09
CA ASP A 188 13.67 -0.78 15.86
C ASP A 188 12.94 0.31 16.67
N ASN A 189 13.69 1.09 17.47
CA ASN A 189 13.19 2.12 18.37
C ASN A 189 12.09 1.69 19.37
N ASP A 190 11.93 0.40 19.70
CA ASP A 190 10.90 -0.09 20.62
C ASP A 190 11.22 0.26 22.11
N GLY A 191 12.48 0.62 22.37
CA GLY A 191 13.02 0.98 23.67
C GLY A 191 13.69 -0.16 24.46
N VAL A 192 14.03 -1.28 23.84
CA VAL A 192 14.58 -2.50 24.45
C VAL A 192 16.07 -2.70 24.23
N ARG A 193 16.74 -2.20 23.21
CA ARG A 193 18.04 -2.68 22.72
C ARG A 193 18.04 -4.10 22.17
N ASP A 194 18.38 -4.21 20.90
CA ASP A 194 18.79 -5.35 20.07
C ASP A 194 19.54 -6.41 20.88
N THR A 195 20.62 -6.06 21.61
CA THR A 195 21.34 -7.08 22.42
C THR A 195 20.50 -7.81 23.51
N ARG A 196 19.29 -7.33 23.76
CA ARG A 196 18.32 -7.86 24.70
C ARG A 196 16.92 -7.95 24.09
N ASP A 197 16.76 -7.58 22.83
CA ASP A 197 15.55 -7.83 22.11
C ASP A 197 15.41 -9.32 21.81
N ALA A 198 14.17 -9.71 21.56
CA ALA A 198 13.78 -11.03 21.15
C ALA A 198 12.41 -10.95 20.47
N ASP A 199 12.15 -9.86 19.75
CA ASP A 199 10.96 -9.57 18.94
C ASP A 199 11.33 -8.43 17.96
N ASP A 200 12.35 -8.65 17.12
CA ASP A 200 13.07 -7.58 16.38
C ASP A 200 12.16 -6.82 15.39
N ASP A 201 11.17 -7.50 14.79
CA ASP A 201 10.11 -6.94 13.95
C ASP A 201 8.88 -6.41 14.72
N ASN A 202 8.87 -6.56 16.04
CA ASN A 202 7.74 -6.24 16.92
C ASN A 202 6.38 -6.89 16.55
N ASP A 203 6.35 -8.00 15.81
CA ASP A 203 5.12 -8.66 15.35
C ASP A 203 4.37 -9.41 16.48
N GLY A 204 5.08 -9.62 17.60
CA GLY A 204 4.62 -10.27 18.82
C GLY A 204 4.92 -11.77 18.92
N VAL A 205 5.76 -12.32 18.04
CA VAL A 205 6.07 -13.74 17.90
C VAL A 205 7.45 -14.15 18.41
N SER A 206 8.40 -13.29 18.70
CA SER A 206 9.75 -13.63 19.12
C SER A 206 10.54 -14.48 18.13
N ASP A 207 11.67 -13.95 17.69
CA ASP A 207 12.63 -14.50 16.72
C ASP A 207 13.04 -15.95 17.05
N SER A 208 13.15 -16.31 18.33
CA SER A 208 13.40 -17.71 18.71
C SER A 208 12.32 -18.73 18.27
N SER A 209 11.14 -18.24 17.90
CA SER A 209 9.95 -18.96 17.44
C SER A 209 9.42 -18.43 16.11
N ASP A 210 10.00 -17.34 15.59
CA ASP A 210 9.78 -16.88 14.24
C ASP A 210 10.64 -17.66 13.24
N ASN A 211 10.32 -17.55 11.96
CA ASN A 211 11.19 -17.98 10.86
C ASN A 211 11.48 -16.83 9.89
N ASP A 212 11.15 -15.60 10.28
CA ASP A 212 11.30 -14.35 9.57
C ASP A 212 11.38 -13.32 10.70
N ASP A 213 12.60 -12.95 11.09
CA ASP A 213 12.84 -12.25 12.38
C ASP A 213 12.68 -10.72 12.21
N ASP A 214 12.67 -10.25 10.96
CA ASP A 214 12.61 -8.86 10.49
C ASP A 214 11.43 -8.60 9.53
N ASN A 215 10.62 -9.62 9.20
CA ASN A 215 9.47 -9.57 8.29
C ASN A 215 9.81 -9.04 6.88
N ASP A 216 11.02 -9.32 6.38
CA ASP A 216 11.45 -8.94 5.02
C ASP A 216 10.94 -9.90 3.91
N GLY A 217 10.03 -10.82 4.27
CA GLY A 217 9.49 -11.84 3.38
C GLY A 217 10.47 -12.99 3.05
N ILE A 218 11.69 -12.98 3.60
CA ILE A 218 12.73 -13.98 3.39
C ILE A 218 13.00 -14.78 4.67
N ASP A 219 12.38 -15.97 4.75
CA ASP A 219 12.69 -17.02 5.75
C ASP A 219 14.17 -16.96 6.24
N ASP A 220 14.46 -16.77 7.53
CA ASP A 220 15.82 -16.52 8.09
C ASP A 220 16.79 -17.72 7.89
N ALA A 221 16.27 -18.87 7.47
CA ALA A 221 17.06 -20.00 7.00
C ALA A 221 17.65 -19.84 5.57
N SER A 222 17.10 -18.91 4.81
CA SER A 222 17.36 -18.58 3.41
C SER A 222 17.90 -17.18 3.24
N ASP A 223 17.67 -16.32 4.23
CA ASP A 223 18.35 -15.06 4.37
C ASP A 223 19.86 -15.28 4.62
N PHE A 224 20.67 -14.60 3.81
CA PHE A 224 22.13 -14.59 3.87
C PHE A 224 22.70 -13.17 3.98
N ASP A 225 21.81 -12.21 4.06
CA ASP A 225 21.98 -10.78 4.10
C ASP A 225 21.41 -10.33 5.43
N ASN A 226 22.26 -10.46 6.45
CA ASN A 226 22.22 -9.65 7.67
C ASN A 226 22.35 -8.13 7.34
N GLN A 227 21.58 -7.61 6.39
CA GLN A 227 21.44 -6.18 6.12
C GLN A 227 20.15 -5.64 6.74
N CYS A 228 19.25 -6.54 7.15
CA CYS A 228 18.06 -6.30 7.96
C CYS A 228 18.24 -6.87 9.39
N ASP A 229 19.15 -7.85 9.58
CA ASP A 229 19.59 -8.30 10.91
C ASP A 229 20.43 -7.22 11.64
N ASP A 230 19.78 -6.28 12.32
CA ASP A 230 20.45 -5.38 13.25
C ASP A 230 20.61 -6.03 14.66
N ASP A 231 21.62 -6.93 14.72
CA ASP A 231 21.99 -7.88 15.79
C ASP A 231 23.06 -7.35 16.81
#